data_AF-A0A3D5Y1G0-F1
#
_entry.id   AF-A0A3D5Y1G0-F1
#
_cell.length_a   1.000
_cell.length_b   1.000
_cell.length_c   1.000
_cell.angle_alpha   90.00
_cell.angle_beta   90.00
_cell.angle_gamma   90.00
#
_symmetry.space_group_name_H-M   'P 1'
#
loop_
_entity.id
_entity.type
_entity.pdbx_description
1 polymer ?
#
loop_
_entity_poly.entity_id
_entity_poly.type
_entity_poly.pdbx_seq_one_letter_code
_entity_poly.pdbx_strand_id
1 'polypeptide(L)'
;MRWRWLLGGAVLLAMLMLAGCESVRYYGQAALGQSSLLWHSRPLAVMMDDPDVPALTRERLALVDNIRRFAGESLLLPADHSYRRYTKIDRDFVLWNVFAAPEFSIEPKAFCFPVIGCLGYRGYFARKNALMFAEQLRAKGFETYLGPVAAYSTLGWFADPVLSSVLEFADTDLAGLIFHELAHEHLYIEDDTTFNESFATFVEREGTRRWLLASGREADIPAYLEARGRLDTVIGLVLDFRRRLDALYGK
;
A
#
# COMPACT_ATOMS: atom_id res chain seq x y z
N MET A 1 -29.72 -44.67 -5.59
CA MET A 1 -28.65 -44.20 -4.66
C MET A 1 -27.38 -43.70 -5.36
N ARG A 2 -26.76 -44.45 -6.30
CA ARG A 2 -25.51 -44.06 -7.00
C ARG A 2 -25.52 -42.70 -7.72
N TRP A 3 -26.66 -42.27 -8.27
CA TRP A 3 -26.79 -40.99 -9.01
C TRP A 3 -26.63 -39.75 -8.10
N ARG A 4 -27.02 -39.83 -6.82
CA ARG A 4 -26.89 -38.72 -5.85
C ARG A 4 -25.42 -38.49 -5.47
N TRP A 5 -24.60 -39.53 -5.44
CA TRP A 5 -23.16 -39.45 -5.17
C TRP A 5 -22.38 -38.93 -6.38
N LEU A 6 -22.78 -39.29 -7.60
CA LEU A 6 -22.19 -38.76 -8.85
C LEU A 6 -22.54 -37.28 -9.06
N LEU A 7 -23.78 -36.87 -8.79
CA LEU A 7 -24.18 -35.45 -8.78
C LEU A 7 -23.46 -34.68 -7.68
N GLY A 8 -23.34 -35.24 -6.48
CA GLY A 8 -22.60 -34.62 -5.37
C GLY A 8 -21.11 -34.42 -5.71
N GLY A 9 -20.47 -35.43 -6.32
CA GLY A 9 -19.07 -35.34 -6.75
C GLY A 9 -18.85 -34.35 -7.90
N ALA A 10 -19.76 -34.29 -8.88
CA ALA A 10 -19.69 -33.32 -9.97
C ALA A 10 -19.89 -31.87 -9.49
N VAL A 11 -20.81 -31.65 -8.55
CA VAL A 11 -21.02 -30.33 -7.92
C VAL A 11 -19.81 -29.92 -7.08
N LEU A 12 -19.23 -30.84 -6.31
CA LEU A 12 -18.03 -30.57 -5.51
C LEU A 12 -16.83 -30.21 -6.41
N LEU A 13 -16.63 -30.96 -7.50
CA LEU A 13 -15.56 -30.69 -8.48
C LEU A 13 -15.77 -29.35 -9.20
N ALA A 14 -17.01 -29.01 -9.55
CA ALA A 14 -17.35 -27.71 -10.14
C ALA A 14 -17.10 -26.55 -9.16
N MET A 15 -17.45 -26.71 -7.87
CA MET A 15 -17.17 -25.71 -6.83
C MET A 15 -15.66 -25.52 -6.62
N LEU A 16 -14.88 -26.60 -6.62
CA LEU A 16 -13.41 -26.54 -6.52
C LEU A 16 -12.78 -25.85 -7.73
N MET A 17 -13.26 -26.12 -8.95
CA MET A 17 -12.81 -25.45 -10.17
C MET A 17 -13.15 -23.95 -10.18
N LEU A 18 -14.33 -23.57 -9.69
CA LEU A 18 -14.77 -22.16 -9.58
C LEU A 18 -13.97 -21.39 -8.53
N ALA A 19 -13.69 -22.00 -7.38
CA ALA A 19 -12.85 -21.41 -6.32
C ALA A 19 -11.39 -21.23 -6.79
N GLY A 20 -10.87 -22.22 -7.53
CA GLY A 20 -9.55 -22.14 -8.16
C GLY A 20 -9.44 -21.01 -9.19
N CYS A 21 -10.47 -20.80 -10.01
CA CYS A 21 -10.47 -19.73 -11.01
C CYS A 21 -10.42 -18.33 -10.39
N GLU A 22 -11.11 -18.10 -9.26
CA GLU A 22 -11.09 -16.81 -8.57
C GLU A 22 -9.70 -16.48 -8.02
N SER A 23 -9.09 -17.46 -7.35
CA SER A 23 -7.73 -17.34 -6.80
C SER A 23 -6.70 -17.13 -7.90
N VAL A 24 -6.75 -17.93 -8.97
CA VAL A 24 -5.85 -17.78 -10.13
C VAL A 24 -6.00 -16.41 -10.78
N ARG A 25 -7.23 -15.92 -10.94
CA ARG A 25 -7.47 -14.58 -11.50
C ARG A 25 -6.92 -13.48 -10.59
N TYR A 26 -7.07 -13.62 -9.28
CA TYR A 26 -6.59 -12.63 -8.32
C TYR A 26 -5.06 -12.57 -8.23
N TYR A 27 -4.40 -13.72 -8.09
CA TYR A 27 -2.93 -13.75 -8.06
C TYR A 27 -2.34 -13.43 -9.43
N GLY A 28 -3.02 -13.84 -10.51
CA GLY A 28 -2.66 -13.48 -11.88
C GLY A 28 -2.68 -11.96 -12.10
N GLN A 29 -3.71 -11.24 -11.63
CA GLN A 29 -3.72 -9.78 -11.77
C GLN A 29 -2.64 -9.10 -10.91
N ALA A 30 -2.33 -9.63 -9.72
CA ALA A 30 -1.27 -9.08 -8.86
C ALA A 30 0.10 -9.27 -9.50
N ALA A 31 0.39 -10.48 -9.99
CA ALA A 31 1.65 -10.79 -10.67
C ALA A 31 1.83 -9.97 -11.96
N LEU A 32 0.79 -9.84 -12.78
CA LEU A 32 0.83 -9.02 -13.99
C LEU A 32 1.02 -7.54 -13.67
N GLY A 33 0.31 -7.03 -12.65
CA GLY A 33 0.43 -5.64 -12.20
C GLY A 33 1.84 -5.31 -11.75
N GLN A 34 2.39 -6.11 -10.83
CA GLN A 34 3.76 -5.93 -10.33
C GLN A 34 4.81 -6.10 -11.44
N SER A 35 4.67 -7.13 -12.27
CA SER A 35 5.61 -7.36 -13.38
C SER A 35 5.60 -6.20 -14.38
N SER A 36 4.43 -5.61 -14.64
CA SER A 36 4.32 -4.43 -15.50
C SER A 36 5.06 -3.22 -14.92
N LEU A 37 4.95 -2.99 -13.60
CA LEU A 37 5.69 -1.90 -12.95
C LEU A 37 7.20 -2.07 -13.10
N LEU A 38 7.71 -3.28 -12.86
CA LEU A 38 9.12 -3.59 -12.96
C LEU A 38 9.61 -3.50 -14.41
N TRP A 39 8.84 -4.01 -15.37
CA TRP A 39 9.20 -3.99 -16.79
C TRP A 39 9.34 -2.57 -17.36
N HIS A 40 8.43 -1.66 -16.97
CA HIS A 40 8.45 -0.27 -17.44
C HIS A 40 9.34 0.65 -16.60
N SER A 41 9.99 0.13 -15.55
CA SER A 41 10.85 0.93 -14.69
C SER A 41 12.17 1.29 -15.37
N ARG A 42 12.66 2.51 -15.17
CA ARG A 42 13.98 2.98 -15.62
C ARG A 42 14.85 3.39 -14.42
N PRO A 43 16.18 3.18 -14.41
CA PRO A 43 17.05 3.59 -13.30
C PRO A 43 16.97 5.11 -13.05
N LEU A 44 16.95 5.53 -11.78
CA LEU A 44 16.92 6.95 -11.44
C LEU A 44 18.08 7.72 -12.04
N ALA A 45 19.31 7.19 -11.92
CA ALA A 45 20.51 7.83 -12.47
C ALA A 45 20.37 8.14 -13.97
N VAL A 46 19.81 7.21 -14.75
CA VAL A 46 19.58 7.43 -16.19
C VAL A 46 18.52 8.50 -16.43
N MET A 47 17.43 8.49 -15.65
CA MET A 47 16.32 9.43 -15.84
C MET A 47 16.67 10.87 -15.40
N MET A 48 17.54 11.03 -14.41
CA MET A 48 18.00 12.34 -13.92
C MET A 48 18.91 13.06 -14.92
N ASP A 49 19.57 12.32 -15.81
CA ASP A 49 20.46 12.87 -16.84
C ASP A 49 19.79 12.95 -18.23
N ASP A 50 18.58 12.42 -18.38
CA ASP A 50 17.85 12.33 -19.65
C ASP A 50 17.19 13.70 -20.00
N PRO A 51 17.64 14.38 -21.08
CA PRO A 51 17.11 15.70 -21.45
C PRO A 51 15.63 15.64 -21.84
N ASP A 52 15.12 14.49 -22.27
CA ASP A 52 13.72 14.30 -22.69
C ASP A 52 12.77 14.13 -21.49
N VAL A 53 13.30 13.89 -20.28
CA VAL A 53 12.51 13.85 -19.04
C VAL A 53 12.22 15.29 -18.58
N PRO A 54 10.98 15.67 -18.24
CA PRO A 54 10.68 17.02 -17.76
C PRO A 54 11.56 17.43 -16.57
N ALA A 55 12.01 18.69 -16.56
CA ALA A 55 12.93 19.20 -15.53
C ALA A 55 12.43 18.96 -14.11
N LEU A 56 11.15 19.27 -13.85
CA LEU A 56 10.51 19.01 -12.57
C LEU A 56 10.59 17.52 -12.19
N THR A 57 10.30 16.60 -13.12
CA THR A 57 10.43 15.17 -12.85
C THR A 57 11.85 14.81 -12.44
N ARG A 58 12.88 15.32 -13.13
CA ARG A 58 14.28 15.04 -12.78
C ARG A 58 14.63 15.55 -11.38
N GLU A 59 14.18 16.75 -11.02
CA GLU A 59 14.34 17.31 -9.67
C GLU A 59 13.68 16.43 -8.61
N ARG A 60 12.45 15.95 -8.87
CA ARG A 60 11.75 15.03 -7.97
C ARG A 60 12.47 13.69 -7.84
N LEU A 61 13.02 13.15 -8.93
CA LEU A 61 13.82 11.91 -8.87
C LEU A 61 15.13 12.09 -8.11
N ALA A 62 15.78 13.25 -8.22
CA ALA A 62 16.95 13.58 -7.43
C ALA A 62 16.64 13.68 -5.93
N LEU A 63 15.48 14.23 -5.58
CA LEU A 63 14.98 14.23 -4.20
C LEU A 63 14.76 12.80 -3.69
N VAL A 64 14.13 11.93 -4.48
CA VAL A 64 13.95 10.50 -4.12
C VAL A 64 15.30 9.82 -3.87
N ASP A 65 16.29 10.00 -4.74
CA ASP A 65 17.61 9.39 -4.54
C ASP A 65 18.30 9.92 -3.28
N ASN A 66 18.19 11.22 -3.00
CA ASN A 66 18.70 11.81 -1.76
C ASN A 66 18.06 11.20 -0.50
N ILE A 67 16.73 11.13 -0.46
CA ILE A 67 15.97 10.53 0.65
C ILE A 67 16.38 9.07 0.83
N ARG A 68 16.41 8.29 -0.26
CA ARG A 68 16.78 6.86 -0.24
C ARG A 68 18.21 6.67 0.28
N ARG A 69 19.16 7.49 -0.15
CA ARG A 69 20.53 7.45 0.37
C ARG A 69 20.60 7.75 1.86
N PHE A 70 19.86 8.77 2.31
CA PHE A 70 19.77 9.06 3.74
C PHE A 70 19.17 7.89 4.54
N ALA A 71 18.15 7.22 4.00
CA ALA A 71 17.56 6.03 4.62
C ALA A 71 18.61 4.93 4.87
N GLY A 72 19.44 4.63 3.87
CA GLY A 72 20.50 3.61 4.01
C GLY A 72 21.67 4.06 4.89
N GLU A 73 22.18 5.28 4.66
CA GLU A 73 23.41 5.76 5.29
C GLU A 73 23.20 6.20 6.75
N SER A 74 22.04 6.80 7.08
CA SER A 74 21.79 7.42 8.39
C SER A 74 20.72 6.72 9.22
N LEU A 75 19.75 6.06 8.59
CA LEU A 75 18.68 5.32 9.29
C LEU A 75 18.93 3.81 9.33
N LEU A 76 19.93 3.31 8.60
CA LEU A 76 20.27 1.88 8.48
C LEU A 76 19.12 1.02 7.93
N LEU A 77 18.27 1.62 7.08
CA LEU A 77 17.18 0.94 6.40
C LEU A 77 17.70 0.23 5.12
N PRO A 78 17.03 -0.85 4.65
CA PRO A 78 17.44 -1.65 3.49
C PRO A 78 17.22 -0.92 2.15
N ALA A 79 17.91 0.19 1.94
CA ALA A 79 17.70 1.08 0.80
C ALA A 79 18.55 0.71 -0.44
N ASP A 80 19.07 -0.52 -0.52
CA ASP A 80 20.06 -0.96 -1.51
C ASP A 80 19.45 -1.35 -2.87
N HIS A 81 18.18 -1.74 -2.89
CA HIS A 81 17.47 -2.21 -4.07
C HIS A 81 16.20 -1.40 -4.39
N SER A 82 15.27 -1.27 -3.44
CA SER A 82 14.02 -0.51 -3.62
C SER A 82 14.25 0.98 -3.87
N TYR A 83 13.33 1.59 -4.62
CA TYR A 83 13.30 3.01 -4.99
C TYR A 83 14.50 3.53 -5.79
N ARG A 84 15.30 2.63 -6.40
CA ARG A 84 16.40 2.99 -7.32
C ARG A 84 15.98 3.17 -8.77
N ARG A 85 14.71 2.90 -9.05
CA ARG A 85 14.11 2.94 -10.38
C ARG A 85 12.81 3.72 -10.30
N TYR A 86 12.41 4.32 -11.42
CA TYR A 86 11.18 5.08 -11.56
C TYR A 86 10.29 4.45 -12.62
N THR A 87 9.00 4.34 -12.32
CA THR A 87 7.97 3.94 -13.27
C THR A 87 6.92 5.04 -13.37
N LYS A 88 6.78 5.61 -14.57
CA LYS A 88 5.62 6.46 -14.90
C LYS A 88 4.41 5.56 -15.09
N ILE A 89 3.32 5.86 -14.40
CA ILE A 89 2.02 5.24 -14.60
C ILE A 89 1.03 6.29 -15.13
N ASP A 90 0.19 5.90 -16.09
CA ASP A 90 -0.81 6.79 -16.71
C ASP A 90 -2.11 6.84 -15.88
N ARG A 91 -1.98 7.08 -14.58
CA ARG A 91 -3.05 7.09 -13.58
C ARG A 91 -2.57 7.64 -12.23
N ASP A 92 -3.49 8.18 -11.44
CA ASP A 92 -3.18 8.82 -10.16
C ASP A 92 -2.86 7.80 -9.04
N PHE A 93 -3.31 6.55 -9.18
CA PHE A 93 -3.18 5.52 -8.16
C PHE A 93 -2.71 4.20 -8.75
N VAL A 94 -1.77 3.54 -8.06
CA VAL A 94 -1.20 2.27 -8.51
C VAL A 94 -2.17 1.10 -8.31
N LEU A 95 -2.94 1.13 -7.23
CA LEU A 95 -3.93 0.10 -6.92
C LEU A 95 -5.13 0.65 -6.14
N TRP A 96 -6.09 -0.22 -5.93
CA TRP A 96 -7.35 0.05 -5.24
C TRP A 96 -7.58 -1.03 -4.18
N ASN A 97 -7.66 -0.62 -2.92
CA ASN A 97 -8.00 -1.51 -1.81
C ASN A 97 -9.51 -1.58 -1.65
N VAL A 98 -10.05 -2.81 -1.64
CA VAL A 98 -11.45 -3.07 -1.32
C VAL A 98 -11.54 -3.45 0.15
N PHE A 99 -12.23 -2.61 0.92
CA PHE A 99 -12.63 -2.87 2.30
C PHE A 99 -14.09 -3.30 2.30
N ALA A 100 -14.45 -4.16 3.25
CA ALA A 100 -15.84 -4.56 3.44
C ALA A 100 -16.15 -4.84 4.90
N ALA A 101 -17.36 -4.52 5.35
CA ALA A 101 -17.86 -4.83 6.69
C ALA A 101 -19.37 -5.14 6.63
N PRO A 102 -19.94 -5.92 7.57
CA PRO A 102 -21.38 -6.04 7.70
C PRO A 102 -22.05 -4.68 7.95
N GLU A 103 -23.30 -4.49 7.50
CA GLU A 103 -24.06 -3.22 7.56
C GLU A 103 -24.09 -2.54 8.94
N PHE A 104 -24.08 -3.31 10.03
CA PHE A 104 -24.05 -2.78 11.40
C PHE A 104 -22.80 -3.24 12.14
N SER A 105 -21.64 -3.12 11.49
CA SER A 105 -20.36 -3.49 12.09
C SER A 105 -19.23 -2.61 11.57
N ILE A 106 -18.32 -2.29 12.46
CA ILE A 106 -17.04 -1.64 12.14
C ILE A 106 -15.90 -2.65 11.99
N GLU A 107 -16.20 -3.94 12.10
CA GLU A 107 -15.22 -5.02 11.98
C GLU A 107 -15.00 -5.36 10.50
N PRO A 108 -13.79 -5.15 9.96
CA PRO A 108 -13.54 -5.41 8.56
C PRO A 108 -13.57 -6.93 8.30
N LYS A 109 -14.11 -7.29 7.13
CA LYS A 109 -13.96 -8.61 6.57
C LYS A 109 -12.48 -8.90 6.33
N ALA A 110 -11.97 -9.93 6.98
CA ALA A 110 -10.63 -10.44 6.72
C ALA A 110 -10.54 -11.13 5.35
N PHE A 111 -9.42 -10.88 4.67
CA PHE A 111 -8.96 -11.56 3.47
C PHE A 111 -7.60 -12.19 3.78
N CYS A 112 -7.52 -13.52 3.70
CA CYS A 112 -6.32 -14.26 4.09
C CYS A 112 -5.51 -14.68 2.87
N PHE A 113 -4.19 -14.53 2.99
CA PHE A 113 -3.23 -14.83 1.95
C PHE A 113 -2.17 -15.80 2.49
N PRO A 114 -1.64 -16.74 1.70
CA PRO A 114 -0.76 -17.80 2.20
C PRO A 114 0.55 -17.36 2.84
N VAL A 115 1.01 -16.12 2.63
CA VAL A 115 2.35 -15.68 3.02
C VAL A 115 2.33 -14.41 3.88
N ILE A 116 1.37 -13.50 3.68
CA ILE A 116 1.29 -12.21 4.40
C ILE A 116 0.27 -12.23 5.55
N GLY A 117 -0.42 -13.35 5.76
CA GLY A 117 -1.48 -13.49 6.76
C GLY A 117 -2.83 -12.93 6.30
N CYS A 118 -3.66 -12.54 7.26
CA CYS A 118 -4.98 -11.97 7.01
C CYS A 118 -4.98 -10.44 7.11
N LEU A 119 -5.52 -9.77 6.08
CA LEU A 119 -5.66 -8.32 6.03
C LEU A 119 -7.13 -7.90 6.02
N GLY A 120 -7.41 -6.69 6.52
CA GLY A 120 -8.75 -6.08 6.48
C GLY A 120 -9.18 -5.54 5.10
N TYR A 121 -8.38 -5.77 4.06
CA TYR A 121 -8.64 -5.32 2.70
C TYR A 121 -8.08 -6.29 1.65
N ARG A 122 -8.52 -6.12 0.40
CA ARG A 122 -7.96 -6.82 -0.77
C ARG A 122 -7.62 -5.84 -1.88
N GLY A 123 -6.36 -5.81 -2.31
CA GLY A 123 -5.84 -4.87 -3.30
C GLY A 123 -5.97 -5.34 -4.75
N TYR A 124 -6.27 -4.42 -5.65
CA TYR A 124 -6.34 -4.68 -7.10
C TYR A 124 -5.63 -3.60 -7.90
N PHE A 125 -4.76 -3.99 -8.85
CA PHE A 125 -4.12 -3.04 -9.76
C PHE A 125 -5.15 -2.36 -10.67
N ALA A 126 -6.15 -3.10 -11.16
CA ALA A 126 -7.19 -2.54 -12.01
C ALA A 126 -8.43 -2.11 -11.21
N ARG A 127 -8.79 -0.82 -11.28
CA ARG A 127 -9.99 -0.25 -10.62
C ARG A 127 -11.27 -1.00 -10.96
N LYS A 128 -11.42 -1.43 -12.23
CA LYS A 128 -12.58 -2.21 -12.68
C LYS A 128 -12.71 -3.53 -11.91
N ASN A 129 -11.60 -4.21 -11.64
CA ASN A 129 -11.61 -5.46 -10.88
C ASN A 129 -11.96 -5.23 -9.41
N ALA A 130 -11.44 -4.16 -8.79
CA ALA A 130 -11.85 -3.73 -7.45
C ALA A 130 -13.35 -3.45 -7.37
N LEU A 131 -13.90 -2.70 -8.32
CA LEU A 131 -15.34 -2.39 -8.39
C LEU A 131 -16.17 -3.66 -8.53
N MET A 132 -15.82 -4.56 -9.46
CA MET A 132 -16.51 -5.83 -9.62
C MET A 132 -16.49 -6.67 -8.34
N PHE A 133 -15.37 -6.70 -7.63
CA PHE A 133 -15.26 -7.43 -6.37
C PHE A 133 -16.08 -6.78 -5.24
N ALA A 134 -16.09 -5.46 -5.17
CA ALA A 134 -16.93 -4.71 -4.23
C ALA A 134 -18.42 -4.99 -4.46
N GLU A 135 -18.89 -4.97 -5.72
CA GLU A 135 -20.28 -5.33 -6.04
C GLU A 135 -20.64 -6.78 -5.65
N GLN A 136 -19.70 -7.72 -5.83
CA GLN A 136 -19.90 -9.11 -5.38
C GLN A 136 -20.04 -9.22 -3.85
N LEU A 137 -19.36 -8.37 -3.09
CA LEU A 137 -19.48 -8.31 -1.63
C LEU A 137 -20.78 -7.61 -1.21
N ARG A 138 -21.19 -6.53 -1.90
CA ARG A 138 -22.49 -5.88 -1.68
C ARG A 138 -23.66 -6.82 -1.91
N ALA A 139 -23.61 -7.62 -2.97
CA ALA A 139 -24.62 -8.66 -3.23
C ALA A 139 -24.70 -9.74 -2.14
N LYS A 140 -23.68 -9.84 -1.28
CA LYS A 140 -23.63 -10.74 -0.11
C LYS A 140 -24.01 -10.04 1.21
N GLY A 141 -24.47 -8.79 1.15
CA GLY A 141 -24.89 -8.00 2.32
C GLY A 141 -23.76 -7.27 3.06
N PHE A 142 -22.58 -7.13 2.45
CA PHE A 142 -21.52 -6.28 3.01
C PHE A 142 -21.66 -4.84 2.51
N GLU A 143 -21.37 -3.88 3.37
CA GLU A 143 -20.97 -2.54 2.94
C GLU A 143 -19.52 -2.56 2.49
N THR A 144 -19.20 -1.80 1.44
CA THR A 144 -17.85 -1.81 0.86
C THR A 144 -17.35 -0.41 0.54
N TYR A 145 -16.07 -0.20 0.78
CA TYR A 145 -15.35 1.03 0.44
C TYR A 145 -14.16 0.71 -0.47
N LEU A 146 -13.96 1.54 -1.50
CA LEU A 146 -12.79 1.46 -2.38
C LEU A 146 -11.82 2.59 -2.03
N GLY A 147 -10.69 2.22 -1.42
CA GLY A 147 -9.60 3.13 -1.09
C GLY A 147 -8.59 3.21 -2.23
N PRO A 148 -8.35 4.38 -2.84
CA PRO A 148 -7.24 4.56 -3.77
C PRO A 148 -5.89 4.48 -3.04
N VAL A 149 -4.88 3.92 -3.69
CA VAL A 149 -3.54 3.74 -3.11
C VAL A 149 -2.51 4.33 -4.06
N ALA A 150 -1.81 5.36 -3.61
CA ALA A 150 -0.82 6.10 -4.40
C ALA A 150 0.56 5.42 -4.41
N ALA A 151 0.95 4.79 -3.29
CA ALA A 151 2.21 4.10 -3.11
C ALA A 151 1.98 2.61 -2.87
N TYR A 152 2.87 1.76 -3.35
CA TYR A 152 2.80 0.32 -3.12
C TYR A 152 4.20 -0.23 -2.89
N SER A 153 4.34 -1.09 -1.89
CA SER A 153 5.54 -1.86 -1.59
C SER A 153 5.19 -3.34 -1.49
N THR A 154 6.15 -4.17 -1.86
CA THR A 154 6.12 -5.63 -1.77
C THR A 154 6.88 -6.15 -0.56
N LEU A 155 7.11 -5.29 0.45
CA LEU A 155 7.84 -5.63 1.69
C LEU A 155 9.26 -6.16 1.39
N GLY A 156 9.88 -5.68 0.30
CA GLY A 156 11.24 -6.07 -0.10
C GLY A 156 11.33 -7.37 -0.90
N TRP A 157 10.21 -7.98 -1.30
CA TRP A 157 10.24 -9.16 -2.18
C TRP A 157 10.70 -8.80 -3.60
N PHE A 158 10.47 -7.56 -4.01
CA PHE A 158 10.94 -7.00 -5.27
C PHE A 158 11.60 -5.64 -5.02
N ALA A 159 12.47 -5.24 -5.95
CA ALA A 159 13.04 -3.90 -5.96
C ALA A 159 12.01 -2.90 -6.49
N ASP A 160 11.09 -2.48 -5.62
CA ASP A 160 9.95 -1.66 -6.01
C ASP A 160 10.40 -0.29 -6.55
N PRO A 161 9.91 0.14 -7.73
CA PRO A 161 10.24 1.44 -8.26
C PRO A 161 9.45 2.54 -7.54
N VAL A 162 10.01 3.76 -7.48
CA VAL A 162 9.20 4.94 -7.19
C VAL A 162 8.22 5.17 -8.35
N LEU A 163 6.98 5.54 -8.02
CA LEU A 163 5.89 5.70 -8.99
C LEU A 163 5.57 7.17 -9.21
N SER A 164 5.10 7.52 -10.42
CA SER A 164 4.68 8.90 -10.72
C SER A 164 3.55 9.41 -9.81
N SER A 165 2.73 8.53 -9.26
CA SER A 165 1.61 8.84 -8.34
C SER A 165 2.03 9.48 -7.02
N VAL A 166 3.31 9.37 -6.64
CA VAL A 166 3.82 9.97 -5.38
C VAL A 166 4.85 11.07 -5.64
N LEU A 167 5.22 11.31 -6.90
CA LEU A 167 6.24 12.32 -7.21
C LEU A 167 5.78 13.74 -6.87
N GLU A 168 4.47 14.01 -6.87
CA GLU A 168 3.95 15.35 -6.57
C GLU A 168 3.70 15.59 -5.06
N PHE A 169 4.03 14.63 -4.20
CA PHE A 169 3.85 14.78 -2.75
C PHE A 169 4.74 15.91 -2.19
N ALA A 170 4.35 16.52 -1.09
CA ALA A 170 5.24 17.43 -0.38
C ALA A 170 6.52 16.68 0.04
N ASP A 171 7.66 17.36 0.11
CA ASP A 171 8.96 16.73 0.35
C ASP A 171 8.98 15.88 1.62
N THR A 172 8.35 16.37 2.69
CA THR A 172 8.24 15.64 3.97
C THR A 172 7.35 14.41 3.87
N ASP A 173 6.32 14.45 3.03
CA ASP A 173 5.41 13.32 2.83
C ASP A 173 6.05 12.26 1.93
N LEU A 174 6.83 12.68 0.92
CA LEU A 174 7.62 11.77 0.10
C LEU A 174 8.74 11.12 0.91
N ALA A 175 9.45 11.88 1.74
CA ALA A 175 10.47 11.35 2.64
C ALA A 175 9.86 10.36 3.64
N GLY A 176 8.78 10.77 4.29
CA GLY A 176 8.07 9.93 5.24
C GLY A 176 7.59 8.62 4.63
N LEU A 177 6.98 8.69 3.44
CA LEU A 177 6.56 7.50 2.69
C LEU A 177 7.73 6.54 2.42
N ILE A 178 8.84 7.03 1.87
CA ILE A 178 9.99 6.17 1.55
C ILE A 178 10.54 5.50 2.82
N PHE A 179 10.63 6.25 3.93
CA PHE A 179 11.08 5.69 5.20
C PHE A 179 10.09 4.68 5.80
N HIS A 180 8.78 4.92 5.68
CA HIS A 180 7.72 4.00 6.11
C HIS A 180 7.82 2.66 5.39
N GLU A 181 7.88 2.70 4.06
CA GLU A 181 7.94 1.49 3.25
C GLU A 181 9.25 0.72 3.45
N LEU A 182 10.39 1.42 3.54
CA LEU A 182 11.68 0.77 3.85
C LEU A 182 11.72 0.20 5.29
N ALA A 183 10.94 0.76 6.23
CA ALA A 183 10.80 0.17 7.55
C ALA A 183 10.06 -1.18 7.47
N HIS A 184 9.02 -1.28 6.64
CA HIS A 184 8.36 -2.56 6.37
C HIS A 184 9.30 -3.60 5.75
N GLU A 185 10.21 -3.19 4.87
CA GLU A 185 11.24 -4.10 4.33
C GLU A 185 12.25 -4.54 5.41
N HIS A 186 12.50 -3.69 6.42
CA HIS A 186 13.40 -3.99 7.51
C HIS A 186 12.79 -4.98 8.52
N LEU A 187 11.52 -4.78 8.89
CA LEU A 187 10.82 -5.62 9.86
C LEU A 187 9.32 -5.65 9.56
N TYR A 188 8.81 -6.87 9.41
CA TYR A 188 7.37 -7.16 9.31
C TYR A 188 7.06 -8.42 10.13
N ILE A 189 6.07 -8.33 11.01
CA ILE A 189 5.57 -9.43 11.84
C ILE A 189 4.25 -9.93 11.25
N GLU A 190 4.19 -11.22 10.93
CA GLU A 190 2.96 -11.86 10.42
C GLU A 190 1.80 -11.70 11.42
N ASP A 191 0.61 -11.41 10.90
CA ASP A 191 -0.64 -11.21 11.65
C ASP A 191 -0.62 -10.10 12.74
N ASP A 192 0.38 -9.21 12.77
CA ASP A 192 0.41 -8.05 13.67
C ASP A 192 0.42 -6.72 12.92
N THR A 193 -0.71 -6.40 12.28
CA THR A 193 -0.90 -5.13 11.58
C THR A 193 -0.66 -3.91 12.48
N THR A 194 -1.06 -3.99 13.76
CA THR A 194 -0.92 -2.85 14.68
C THR A 194 0.56 -2.54 14.93
N PHE A 195 1.36 -3.58 15.18
CA PHE A 195 2.80 -3.41 15.35
C PHE A 195 3.45 -2.90 14.06
N ASN A 196 3.19 -3.54 12.92
CA ASN A 196 3.84 -3.19 11.65
C ASN A 196 3.62 -1.73 11.27
N GLU A 197 2.37 -1.25 11.34
CA GLU A 197 2.05 0.15 11.02
C GLU A 197 2.62 1.12 12.07
N SER A 198 2.61 0.75 13.35
CA SER A 198 3.16 1.61 14.42
C SER A 198 4.67 1.75 14.30
N PHE A 199 5.37 0.66 13.99
CA PHE A 199 6.82 0.65 13.76
C PHE A 199 7.19 1.49 12.56
N ALA A 200 6.54 1.26 11.41
CA ALA A 200 6.81 2.01 10.19
C ALA A 200 6.48 3.51 10.36
N THR A 201 5.37 3.85 11.02
CA THR A 201 5.01 5.25 11.33
C THR A 201 6.05 5.91 12.25
N PHE A 202 6.58 5.18 13.23
CA PHE A 202 7.63 5.71 14.10
C PHE A 202 8.90 6.03 13.30
N VAL A 203 9.34 5.10 12.45
CA VAL A 203 10.51 5.27 11.58
C VAL A 203 10.29 6.40 10.57
N GLU A 204 9.12 6.48 9.95
CA GLU A 204 8.71 7.60 9.10
C GLU A 204 8.91 8.93 9.82
N ARG A 205 8.34 9.06 11.02
CA ARG A 205 8.27 10.34 11.71
C ARG A 205 9.64 10.83 12.14
N GLU A 206 10.41 9.96 12.79
CA GLU A 206 11.75 10.28 13.26
C GLU A 206 12.74 10.39 12.09
N GLY A 207 12.61 9.52 11.08
CA GLY A 207 13.41 9.56 9.85
C GLY A 207 13.24 10.89 9.11
N THR A 208 12.01 11.35 8.92
CA THR A 208 11.70 12.64 8.28
C THR A 208 12.29 13.80 9.07
N ARG A 209 12.14 13.80 10.41
CA ARG A 209 12.72 14.83 11.27
C ARG A 209 14.25 14.87 11.15
N ARG A 210 14.93 13.72 11.17
CA ARG A 210 16.39 13.64 11.03
C ARG A 210 16.86 14.03 9.63
N TRP A 211 16.11 13.67 8.59
CA TRP A 211 16.41 14.04 7.22
C TRP A 211 16.33 15.55 7.01
N LEU A 212 15.32 16.23 7.59
CA LEU A 212 15.21 17.69 7.57
C LEU A 212 16.43 18.35 8.24
N LEU A 213 16.85 17.86 9.42
CA LEU A 213 18.04 18.35 10.11
C LEU A 213 19.30 18.16 9.25
N ALA A 214 19.52 16.95 8.73
CA ALA A 214 20.71 16.64 7.94
C ALA A 214 20.76 17.39 6.60
N SER A 215 19.61 17.83 6.09
CA SER A 215 19.48 18.58 4.85
C SER A 215 19.55 20.10 5.03
N GLY A 216 19.80 20.60 6.25
CA GLY A 216 19.82 22.05 6.54
C GLY A 216 18.43 22.70 6.40
N ARG A 217 17.37 21.93 6.62
CA ARG A 217 15.96 22.33 6.50
C ARG A 217 15.28 22.38 7.86
N GLU A 218 16.00 22.82 8.89
CA GLU A 218 15.48 22.89 10.26
C GLU A 218 14.29 23.84 10.38
N ALA A 219 14.25 24.87 9.52
CA ALA A 219 13.14 25.82 9.43
C ALA A 219 11.80 25.16 9.03
N ASP A 220 11.82 24.00 8.37
CA ASP A 220 10.62 23.29 7.92
C ASP A 220 10.02 22.40 9.03
N ILE A 221 10.78 22.10 10.09
CA ILE A 221 10.37 21.18 11.16
C ILE A 221 9.09 21.64 11.87
N PRO A 222 8.90 22.93 12.25
CA PRO A 222 7.67 23.36 12.89
C PRO A 222 6.42 23.10 12.02
N ALA A 223 6.48 23.41 10.72
CA ALA A 223 5.37 23.18 9.81
C ALA A 223 5.08 21.68 9.62
N TYR A 224 6.13 20.86 9.54
CA TYR A 224 6.01 19.41 9.50
C TYR A 224 5.33 18.84 10.76
N LEU A 225 5.78 19.24 11.95
CA LEU A 225 5.20 18.79 13.22
C LEU A 225 3.75 19.26 13.38
N GLU A 226 3.43 20.48 12.95
CA GLU A 226 2.07 20.99 12.96
C GLU A 226 1.15 20.17 12.03
N ALA A 227 1.61 19.86 10.81
CA ALA A 227 0.87 19.01 9.88
C ALA A 227 0.60 17.61 10.46
N ARG A 228 1.59 17.01 11.14
CA ARG A 228 1.44 15.72 11.80
C ARG A 228 0.50 15.78 13.00
N GLY A 229 0.55 16.86 13.79
CA GLY A 229 -0.41 17.09 14.88
C GLY A 229 -1.85 17.23 14.40
N ARG A 230 -2.07 17.88 13.24
CA ARG A 230 -3.40 17.94 12.61
C ARG A 230 -3.89 16.55 12.19
N LEU A 231 -3.03 15.74 11.59
CA LEU A 231 -3.37 14.37 11.20
C LEU A 231 -3.70 13.51 12.44
N ASP A 232 -2.91 13.60 13.51
CA ASP A 232 -3.15 12.88 14.77
C ASP A 232 -4.50 13.27 15.40
N THR A 233 -4.88 14.54 15.29
CA THR A 233 -6.20 15.02 15.73
C THR A 233 -7.33 14.38 14.93
N VAL A 234 -7.20 14.30 13.59
CA VAL A 234 -8.19 13.64 12.73
C VAL A 234 -8.28 12.14 13.03
N ILE A 235 -7.15 11.45 13.18
CA ILE A 235 -7.11 10.03 13.55
C ILE A 235 -7.79 9.83 14.92
N GLY A 236 -7.50 10.69 15.90
CA GLY A 236 -8.14 10.64 17.21
C GLY A 236 -9.66 10.77 17.14
N LEU A 237 -10.17 11.69 16.30
CA LEU A 237 -11.61 11.84 16.04
C LEU A 237 -12.20 10.57 15.41
N VAL A 238 -11.56 10.03 14.37
CA VAL A 238 -12.02 8.80 13.70
C VAL A 238 -12.09 7.62 14.68
N LEU A 239 -11.05 7.43 15.49
CA LEU A 239 -11.02 6.37 16.50
C LEU A 239 -12.07 6.57 17.59
N ASP A 240 -12.35 7.82 17.98
CA ASP A 240 -13.40 8.11 18.96
C ASP A 240 -14.79 7.76 18.42
N PHE A 241 -15.11 8.18 17.19
CA PHE A 241 -16.35 7.80 16.55
C PHE A 241 -16.45 6.29 16.29
N ARG A 242 -15.34 5.64 15.93
CA ARG A 242 -15.28 4.17 15.82
C ARG A 242 -15.70 3.51 17.12
N ARG A 243 -15.15 3.92 18.28
CA ARG A 243 -15.54 3.39 19.60
C ARG A 243 -17.00 3.63 19.93
N ARG A 244 -17.53 4.82 19.62
CA ARG A 244 -18.95 5.14 19.85
C ARG A 244 -19.88 4.28 19.00
N LEU A 245 -19.53 4.04 17.73
CA LEU A 245 -20.28 3.16 16.85
C LEU A 245 -20.21 1.70 17.31
N ASP A 246 -19.03 1.24 17.75
CA ASP A 246 -18.86 -0.10 18.30
C ASP A 246 -19.74 -0.31 19.54
N ALA A 247 -19.85 0.67 20.44
CA ALA A 247 -20.74 0.57 21.60
C ALA A 247 -22.23 0.50 21.22
N LEU A 248 -22.62 1.01 20.05
CA LEU A 248 -24.01 1.03 19.58
C LEU A 248 -24.38 -0.21 18.75
N TYR A 249 -23.43 -0.71 17.95
CA TYR A 249 -23.67 -1.75 16.95
C TYR A 249 -22.88 -3.05 17.21
N GLY A 250 -21.85 -2.99 18.05
CA GLY A 250 -21.09 -4.15 18.50
C GLY A 250 -22.00 -5.09 19.28
N LYS A 251 -21.99 -6.37 18.89
CA LYS A 251 -22.70 -7.46 19.56
C LYS A 251 -21.74 -8.29 20.39
#